data_AF-A0A5K3FZ17-F1
#
_entry.id   AF-A0A5K3FZ17-F1
#
_cell.length_a   1.000
_cell.length_b   1.000
_cell.length_c   1.000
_cell.angle_alpha   90.00
_cell.angle_beta   90.00
_cell.angle_gamma   90.00
#
_symmetry.space_group_name_H-M   'P 1'
#
loop_
_entity.id
_entity.type
_entity.pdbx_description
1 polymer ?
#
loop_
_entity_poly.entity_id
_entity_poly.type
_entity_poly.pdbx_seq_one_letter_code
_entity_poly.pdbx_strand_id
1 'polypeptide(L)'
;MMTICTKVCESNSHYCLLESFVIKVFERSVDFGQFGDNAPLYPMARAWIRNLNQGDKSAWNDIPSNEDDREGSDQLPDCHYALPKPNDGLTDSQVRVPQPLPSSGQPFVINVENPPKEMSPEGLLEQHITRWREIRRKWKAACRENEERYRDSYIILREMYDKYCKDLP
;
A
#
# COMPACT_ATOMS: atom_id res chain seq x y z
N MET A 1 9.00 18.98 -1.58
CA MET A 1 9.33 18.85 -0.14
C MET A 1 8.03 18.99 0.64
N MET A 2 7.57 17.93 1.31
CA MET A 2 6.34 17.96 2.12
C MET A 2 6.75 18.34 3.55
N THR A 3 6.31 19.50 4.01
CA THR A 3 6.63 19.98 5.36
C THR A 3 5.37 19.91 6.20
N ILE A 4 5.40 19.10 7.25
CA ILE A 4 4.36 19.07 8.28
C ILE A 4 4.78 20.09 9.34
N CYS A 5 3.97 21.12 9.55
CA CYS A 5 4.23 22.12 10.59
C CYS A 5 3.20 21.95 11.71
N THR A 6 3.64 21.44 12.86
CA THR A 6 2.92 21.56 14.12
C THR A 6 3.27 22.90 14.75
N LYS A 7 2.29 23.80 14.89
CA LYS A 7 2.44 24.99 15.75
C LYS A 7 1.93 24.65 17.14
N VAL A 8 2.80 24.74 18.13
CA VAL A 8 2.41 24.73 19.54
C VAL A 8 2.07 26.18 19.91
N CYS A 9 0.81 26.47 20.22
CA CYS A 9 0.38 27.77 20.72
C CYS A 9 0.82 27.92 22.19
N GLU A 10 1.70 28.88 22.48
CA GLU A 10 2.06 29.26 23.86
C GLU A 10 1.10 30.35 24.39
N SER A 11 0.54 30.06 25.58
CA SER A 11 -0.06 30.94 26.60
C SER A 11 -1.57 31.33 26.59
N ASN A 12 -2.23 30.89 27.69
CA ASN A 12 -3.33 31.49 28.48
C ASN A 12 -4.66 31.91 27.83
N SER A 13 -5.56 30.93 27.64
CA SER A 13 -6.99 31.09 27.97
C SER A 13 -7.73 29.76 27.91
N HIS A 14 -8.74 29.59 28.77
CA HIS A 14 -9.52 28.36 29.03
C HIS A 14 -10.43 27.91 27.87
N TYR A 15 -9.95 27.93 26.63
CA TYR A 15 -10.58 27.27 25.47
C TYR A 15 -9.58 26.29 24.86
N CYS A 16 -9.76 25.05 25.29
CA CYS A 16 -8.98 23.84 25.06
C CYS A 16 -8.62 23.57 23.58
N LEU A 17 -7.31 23.41 23.32
CA LEU A 17 -6.70 22.29 22.56
C LEU A 17 -7.38 21.85 21.24
N LEU A 18 -7.46 22.72 20.22
CA LEU A 18 -7.47 22.21 18.84
C LEU A 18 -6.03 22.18 18.36
N GLU A 19 -5.44 20.98 18.34
CA GLU A 19 -4.14 20.77 17.71
C GLU A 19 -4.28 21.08 16.21
N SER A 20 -3.74 22.22 15.77
CA SER A 20 -3.83 22.63 14.38
C SER A 20 -2.99 21.69 13.52
N PHE A 21 -3.63 20.81 12.75
CA PHE A 21 -2.96 19.90 11.83
C PHE A 21 -3.08 20.45 10.40
N VAL A 22 -2.09 21.24 9.98
CA VAL A 22 -2.03 21.82 8.64
C VAL A 22 -1.05 21.04 7.78
N ILE A 23 -1.52 20.48 6.66
CA ILE A 23 -0.65 19.92 5.63
C ILE A 23 -0.46 20.97 4.54
N LYS A 24 0.81 21.24 4.18
CA LYS A 24 1.18 22.11 3.06
C LYS A 24 1.93 21.33 2.00
N VAL A 25 1.47 21.44 0.76
CA VAL A 25 2.11 20.88 -0.43
C VAL A 25 2.24 22.00 -1.46
N PHE A 26 3.47 22.45 -1.71
CA PHE A 26 3.80 23.64 -2.53
C PHE A 26 3.00 24.90 -2.10
N GLU A 27 2.19 25.45 -3.00
CA GLU A 27 1.38 26.65 -2.79
C GLU A 27 0.00 26.36 -2.18
N ARG A 28 -0.35 25.08 -1.99
CA ARG A 28 -1.64 24.68 -1.45
C ARG A 28 -1.50 24.17 -0.01
N SER A 29 -2.39 24.62 0.87
CA SER A 29 -2.47 24.16 2.25
C SER A 29 -3.91 23.78 2.60
N VAL A 30 -4.05 22.74 3.41
CA VAL A 30 -5.34 22.33 3.99
C VAL A 30 -5.19 22.22 5.50
N ASP A 31 -6.17 22.76 6.22
CA ASP A 31 -6.22 22.70 7.68
C ASP A 31 -7.23 21.63 8.12
N PHE A 32 -6.73 20.66 8.88
CA PHE A 32 -7.52 19.60 9.48
C PHE A 32 -7.85 19.85 10.96
N GLY A 33 -7.32 20.91 11.58
CA GLY A 33 -7.57 21.25 12.98
C GLY A 33 -9.04 21.60 13.28
N GLN A 34 -9.86 21.80 12.25
CA GLN A 34 -11.32 21.99 12.38
C GLN A 34 -12.10 20.68 12.62
N PHE A 35 -11.47 19.51 12.41
CA PHE A 35 -12.13 18.22 12.59
C PHE A 35 -11.82 17.64 13.96
N GLY A 36 -12.82 17.09 14.65
CA GLY A 36 -12.64 16.47 15.96
C GLY A 36 -11.88 15.14 15.91
N ASP A 37 -11.49 14.61 17.07
CA ASP A 37 -10.59 13.45 17.22
C ASP A 37 -11.06 12.15 16.53
N ASN A 38 -12.37 12.02 16.27
CA ASN A 38 -12.94 10.87 15.55
C ASN A 38 -12.91 11.01 14.02
N ALA A 39 -12.39 12.11 13.49
CA ALA A 39 -12.32 12.31 12.06
C ALA A 39 -11.22 11.43 11.43
N PRO A 40 -11.49 10.78 10.28
CA PRO A 40 -10.49 9.99 9.58
C PRO A 40 -9.49 10.89 8.84
N LEU A 41 -8.61 11.57 9.58
CA LEU A 41 -7.66 12.55 9.05
C LEU A 41 -6.76 11.97 7.94
N TYR A 42 -6.36 10.70 8.08
CA TYR A 42 -5.49 10.06 7.11
C TYR A 42 -6.19 9.80 5.75
N PRO A 43 -7.38 9.18 5.68
CA PRO A 43 -8.17 9.13 4.45
C PRO A 43 -8.43 10.51 3.83
N MET A 44 -8.73 11.53 4.64
CA MET A 44 -8.99 12.88 4.15
C MET A 44 -7.73 13.53 3.54
N ALA A 45 -6.58 13.43 4.21
CA ALA A 45 -5.29 13.88 3.69
C ALA A 45 -4.92 13.18 2.37
N ARG A 46 -5.16 11.86 2.29
CA ARG A 46 -4.91 11.06 1.08
C ARG A 46 -5.82 11.47 -0.08
N ALA A 47 -7.09 11.71 0.19
CA ALA A 47 -8.03 12.19 -0.82
C ALA A 47 -7.65 13.59 -1.32
N TRP A 48 -7.26 14.48 -0.40
CA TRP A 48 -6.81 15.83 -0.75
C TRP A 48 -5.56 15.82 -1.64
N ILE A 49 -4.54 15.01 -1.32
CA ILE A 49 -3.34 14.84 -2.16
C ILE A 49 -3.69 14.28 -3.54
N ARG A 50 -4.61 13.31 -3.64
CA ARG A 50 -5.05 12.78 -4.95
C ARG A 50 -5.75 13.85 -5.79
N ASN A 51 -6.62 14.66 -5.18
CA ASN A 51 -7.34 15.73 -5.87
C ASN A 51 -6.42 16.89 -6.25
N LEU A 52 -5.33 17.11 -5.49
CA LEU A 52 -4.29 18.07 -5.83
C LEU A 52 -3.68 17.78 -7.22
N ASN A 53 -3.44 16.50 -7.51
CA ASN A 53 -2.85 16.03 -8.75
C ASN A 53 -3.80 16.03 -9.95
N GLN A 54 -5.10 16.26 -9.73
CA GLN A 54 -6.12 16.26 -10.79
C GLN A 54 -6.37 17.66 -11.36
N GLY A 55 -6.09 18.72 -10.59
CA GLY A 55 -6.36 20.12 -10.99
C GLY A 55 -5.18 20.84 -11.64
N ASP A 56 -3.95 20.42 -11.37
CA ASP A 56 -2.74 21.00 -11.97
C ASP A 56 -2.25 20.09 -13.10
N LYS A 57 -2.52 20.47 -14.35
CA LYS A 57 -1.84 19.94 -15.54
C LYS A 57 -0.38 20.44 -15.61
N SER A 58 0.33 20.42 -14.48
CA SER A 58 1.61 21.09 -14.28
C SER A 58 2.72 20.05 -14.12
N ALA A 59 3.54 19.91 -15.17
CA ALA A 59 4.93 19.43 -15.24
C ALA A 59 5.36 18.11 -14.57
N TRP A 60 4.54 17.46 -13.75
CA TRP A 60 4.82 16.16 -13.12
C TRP A 60 4.02 15.01 -13.72
N ASN A 61 3.03 15.32 -14.56
CA ASN A 61 2.22 14.32 -15.28
C ASN A 61 2.68 14.23 -16.73
N ASP A 62 3.85 13.65 -16.97
CA ASP A 62 4.20 13.02 -18.27
C ASP A 62 3.60 11.60 -18.38
N ILE A 63 2.56 11.30 -17.60
CA ILE A 63 1.76 10.09 -17.76
C ILE A 63 0.49 10.53 -18.48
N PRO A 64 0.25 10.09 -19.73
CA PRO A 64 -0.98 10.42 -20.42
C PRO A 64 -2.16 9.91 -19.59
N SER A 65 -3.07 10.82 -19.22
CA SER A 65 -4.38 10.43 -18.70
C SER A 65 -5.05 9.52 -19.72
N ASN A 66 -5.45 8.34 -19.26
CA ASN A 66 -6.14 7.30 -20.06
C ASN A 66 -7.62 7.69 -20.32
N GLU A 67 -7.89 8.97 -20.58
CA GLU A 67 -9.24 9.53 -20.74
C GLU A 67 -9.50 10.08 -22.15
N ASP A 68 -8.50 10.08 -23.05
CA ASP A 68 -8.67 10.48 -24.46
C ASP A 68 -8.81 9.26 -25.37
N ASP A 69 -9.85 8.47 -25.14
CA ASP A 69 -10.31 7.40 -26.06
C ASP A 69 -11.36 7.96 -27.04
N ARG A 70 -11.12 9.15 -27.60
CA ARG A 70 -11.96 9.73 -28.65
C ARG A 70 -11.14 10.37 -29.76
N GLU A 71 -11.07 9.59 -30.84
CA GLU A 71 -10.94 10.00 -32.24
C GLU A 71 -9.59 10.58 -32.69
N GLY A 72 -8.83 9.74 -33.40
CA GLY A 72 -8.26 10.14 -34.69
C GLY A 72 -6.75 10.36 -34.79
N SER A 73 -6.20 9.73 -35.83
CA SER A 73 -4.94 10.03 -36.54
C SER A 73 -3.62 9.54 -35.95
N ASP A 74 -3.17 8.44 -36.57
CA ASP A 74 -1.88 8.30 -37.26
C ASP A 74 -0.59 8.84 -36.60
N GLN A 75 0.33 7.89 -36.41
CA GLN A 75 1.79 8.06 -36.40
C GLN A 75 2.38 8.83 -35.22
N LEU A 76 2.33 8.22 -34.04
CA LEU A 76 3.43 8.33 -33.09
C LEU A 76 4.20 7.00 -33.14
N PRO A 77 5.54 6.98 -33.27
CA PRO A 77 6.29 5.74 -33.16
C PRO A 77 5.94 5.15 -31.81
N ASP A 78 5.55 3.88 -31.82
CA ASP A 78 5.21 3.03 -30.68
C ASP A 78 6.29 3.13 -29.60
N CYS A 79 6.21 4.19 -28.81
CA CYS A 79 7.15 4.47 -27.77
C CYS A 79 6.61 3.75 -26.55
N HIS A 80 7.04 2.49 -26.45
CA HIS A 80 6.85 1.55 -25.35
C HIS A 80 7.45 2.09 -24.01
N TYR A 81 7.10 3.32 -23.60
CA TYR A 81 7.47 3.88 -22.30
C TYR A 81 6.66 3.27 -21.15
N ALA A 82 5.61 2.52 -21.48
CA ALA A 82 4.78 1.82 -20.50
C ALA A 82 4.99 0.30 -20.57
N LEU A 83 5.31 -0.30 -19.41
CA LEU A 83 5.25 -1.75 -19.25
C LEU A 83 3.80 -2.23 -19.36
N PRO A 84 3.58 -3.48 -19.83
CA PRO A 84 2.25 -4.09 -19.85
C PRO A 84 1.55 -4.00 -18.49
N LYS A 85 0.22 -3.80 -18.52
CA LYS A 85 -0.62 -3.87 -17.32
C LYS A 85 -0.57 -5.30 -16.73
N PRO A 86 -0.67 -5.47 -15.41
CA PRO A 86 -0.67 -6.78 -14.77
C PRO A 86 -1.81 -7.67 -15.29
N ASN A 87 -1.52 -8.95 -15.54
CA ASN A 87 -2.45 -9.90 -16.17
C ASN A 87 -3.40 -10.59 -15.18
N ASP A 88 -4.11 -9.83 -14.34
CA ASP A 88 -5.05 -10.40 -13.36
C ASP A 88 -6.42 -9.71 -13.34
N GLY A 89 -6.60 -8.61 -14.07
CA GLY A 89 -7.84 -7.83 -14.07
C GLY A 89 -8.20 -7.24 -12.70
N LEU A 90 -7.30 -7.31 -11.72
CA LEU A 90 -7.52 -6.77 -10.38
C LEU A 90 -7.04 -5.33 -10.32
N THR A 91 -7.84 -4.47 -9.68
CA THR A 91 -7.43 -3.10 -9.42
C THR A 91 -6.50 -3.04 -8.21
N ASP A 92 -5.70 -1.97 -8.09
CA ASP A 92 -4.80 -1.76 -6.95
C ASP A 92 -5.50 -1.58 -5.59
N SER A 93 -6.83 -1.55 -5.59
CA SER A 93 -7.64 -1.45 -4.37
C SER A 93 -7.89 -2.81 -3.70
N GLN A 94 -7.57 -3.94 -4.34
CA GLN A 94 -7.80 -5.26 -3.79
C GLN A 94 -6.64 -5.71 -2.89
N VAL A 95 -6.95 -6.20 -1.69
CA VAL A 95 -5.96 -6.68 -0.72
C VAL A 95 -5.37 -8.01 -1.21
N ARG A 96 -4.07 -8.01 -1.53
CA ARG A 96 -3.35 -9.17 -2.13
C ARG A 96 -2.57 -10.02 -1.11
N VAL A 97 -2.95 -9.93 0.16
CA VAL A 97 -2.34 -10.74 1.22
C VAL A 97 -3.13 -12.03 1.41
N PRO A 98 -2.47 -13.16 1.71
CA PRO A 98 -3.17 -14.42 1.94
C PRO A 98 -4.10 -14.29 3.15
N GLN A 99 -5.27 -14.93 3.05
CA GLN A 99 -6.21 -15.00 4.17
C GLN A 99 -5.55 -15.67 5.40
N PRO A 100 -5.82 -15.15 6.61
CA PRO A 100 -5.26 -15.71 7.82
C PRO A 100 -5.71 -17.17 7.99
N LEU A 101 -4.83 -18.00 8.54
CA LEU A 101 -5.25 -19.36 8.91
C LEU A 101 -6.34 -19.27 9.98
N PRO A 102 -7.42 -20.06 9.87
CA PRO A 102 -8.44 -20.09 10.91
C PRO A 102 -7.79 -20.42 12.25
N SER A 103 -8.18 -19.67 13.29
CA SER A 103 -7.92 -20.11 14.66
C SER A 103 -8.82 -21.32 14.93
N SER A 104 -8.36 -22.29 15.72
CA SER A 104 -9.15 -23.50 16.04
C SER A 104 -10.42 -23.22 16.87
N GLY A 105 -10.77 -21.95 17.10
CA GLY A 105 -11.95 -21.55 17.87
C GLY A 105 -11.88 -21.96 19.35
N GLN A 106 -10.71 -22.43 19.80
CA GLN A 106 -10.55 -22.91 21.17
C GLN A 106 -10.62 -21.74 22.15
N PRO A 107 -11.40 -21.85 23.22
CA PRO A 107 -11.44 -20.82 24.25
C PRO A 107 -10.05 -20.68 24.89
N PHE A 108 -9.63 -19.43 25.13
CA PHE A 108 -8.40 -19.15 25.85
C PHE A 108 -8.62 -19.40 27.33
N VAL A 109 -8.26 -20.60 27.81
CA VAL A 109 -8.41 -21.00 29.21
C VAL A 109 -7.04 -20.99 29.88
N ILE A 110 -6.85 -20.06 30.83
CA ILE A 110 -5.57 -19.83 31.52
C ILE A 110 -5.38 -20.84 32.67
N ASN A 111 -6.47 -21.23 33.33
CA ASN A 111 -6.44 -22.08 34.52
C ASN A 111 -7.10 -23.43 34.24
N VAL A 112 -6.40 -24.32 33.54
CA VAL A 112 -6.84 -25.70 33.35
C VAL A 112 -6.27 -26.56 34.46
N GLU A 113 -7.12 -27.16 35.28
CA GLU A 113 -6.70 -28.20 36.22
C GLU A 113 -6.34 -29.46 35.41
N ASN A 114 -5.06 -29.88 35.51
CA ASN A 114 -4.49 -31.03 34.80
C ASN A 114 -4.53 -30.89 33.26
N PRO A 115 -3.72 -29.98 32.68
CA PRO A 115 -3.74 -29.71 31.25
C PRO A 115 -3.34 -30.95 30.43
N PRO A 116 -4.00 -31.20 29.27
CA PRO A 116 -3.58 -32.22 28.32
C PRO A 116 -2.12 -32.01 27.89
N LYS A 117 -1.44 -33.10 27.50
CA LYS A 117 -0.05 -33.05 27.01
C LYS A 117 0.13 -32.09 25.81
N GLU A 118 -0.91 -31.91 25.01
CA GLU A 118 -0.93 -30.96 23.89
C GLU A 118 -0.83 -29.49 24.33
N MET A 119 -1.24 -29.19 25.57
CA MET A 119 -1.10 -27.88 26.20
C MET A 119 0.22 -27.74 26.99
N SER A 120 1.10 -28.74 26.94
CA SER A 120 2.45 -28.60 27.48
C SER A 120 3.26 -27.59 26.64
N PRO A 121 4.33 -27.00 27.20
CA PRO A 121 5.21 -26.10 26.44
C PRO A 121 5.70 -26.71 25.13
N GLU A 122 6.05 -28.00 25.12
CA GLU A 122 6.51 -28.74 23.95
C GLU A 122 5.39 -28.95 22.93
N GLY A 123 4.19 -29.34 23.40
CA GLY A 123 3.01 -29.52 22.55
C GLY A 123 2.59 -28.22 21.86
N LEU A 124 2.55 -27.12 22.61
CA LEU A 124 2.28 -25.78 22.08
C LEU A 124 3.33 -25.36 21.06
N LEU A 125 4.62 -25.59 21.37
CA LEU A 125 5.71 -25.27 20.46
C LEU A 125 5.56 -26.01 19.12
N GLU A 126 5.25 -27.31 19.16
CA GLU A 126 5.05 -28.12 17.95
C GLU A 126 3.86 -27.63 17.10
N GLN A 127 2.72 -27.31 17.75
CA GLN A 127 1.56 -26.72 17.08
C GLN A 127 1.90 -25.37 16.44
N HIS A 128 2.59 -24.49 17.17
CA HIS A 128 3.01 -23.19 16.66
C HIS A 128 3.98 -23.32 15.49
N ILE A 129 4.99 -24.19 15.58
CA ILE A 129 5.95 -24.43 14.49
C ILE A 129 5.21 -24.89 13.23
N THR A 130 4.29 -25.84 13.37
CA THR A 130 3.49 -26.37 12.26
C THR A 130 2.63 -25.27 11.64
N ARG A 131 1.92 -24.49 12.46
CA ARG A 131 1.11 -23.36 12.01
C ARG A 131 1.97 -22.30 11.30
N TRP A 132 3.11 -21.92 11.85
CA TRP A 132 4.01 -20.92 11.27
C TRP A 132 4.64 -21.39 9.95
N ARG A 133 4.92 -22.69 9.78
CA ARG A 133 5.34 -23.24 8.48
C ARG A 133 4.24 -23.04 7.44
N GLU A 134 3.00 -23.32 7.81
CA GLU A 134 1.85 -23.17 6.91
C GLU A 134 1.57 -21.71 6.55
N ILE A 135 1.64 -20.80 7.53
CA ILE A 135 1.55 -19.35 7.29
C ILE A 135 2.62 -18.93 6.29
N ARG A 136 3.89 -19.27 6.53
CA ARG A 136 4.99 -18.93 5.62
C ARG A 136 4.80 -19.51 4.22
N ARG A 137 4.27 -20.74 4.12
CA ARG A 137 3.96 -21.37 2.84
C ARG A 137 2.90 -20.58 2.06
N LYS A 138 1.82 -20.16 2.72
CA LYS A 138 0.76 -19.34 2.12
C LYS A 138 1.29 -17.97 1.65
N TRP A 139 2.10 -17.31 2.47
CA TRP A 139 2.75 -16.06 2.08
C TRP A 139 3.67 -16.23 0.88
N LYS A 140 4.51 -17.26 0.84
CA LYS A 140 5.34 -17.55 -0.33
C LYS A 140 4.52 -17.79 -1.60
N ALA A 141 3.40 -18.51 -1.49
CA ALA A 141 2.51 -18.75 -2.62
C ALA A 141 1.86 -17.45 -3.13
N ALA A 142 1.32 -16.64 -2.21
CA ALA A 142 0.72 -15.34 -2.55
C ALA A 142 1.73 -14.36 -3.15
N CYS A 143 2.97 -14.31 -2.62
CA CYS A 143 4.04 -13.52 -3.22
C CYS A 143 4.34 -13.95 -4.65
N ARG A 144 4.48 -15.26 -4.89
CA ARG A 144 4.72 -15.79 -6.24
C ARG A 144 3.58 -15.46 -7.20
N GLU A 145 2.34 -15.67 -6.78
CA GLU A 145 1.16 -15.33 -7.58
C GLU A 145 1.11 -13.83 -7.89
N ASN A 146 1.41 -12.99 -6.89
CA ASN A 146 1.45 -11.54 -7.06
C ASN A 146 2.55 -11.06 -8.04
N GLU A 147 3.72 -11.71 -8.02
CA GLU A 147 4.82 -11.44 -8.96
C GLU A 147 4.53 -11.94 -10.37
N GLU A 148 3.92 -13.12 -10.50
CA GLU A 148 3.60 -13.75 -11.80
C GLU A 148 2.71 -12.86 -12.68
N ARG A 149 1.91 -11.98 -12.08
CA ARG A 149 1.10 -10.99 -12.81
C ARG A 149 1.91 -10.02 -13.66
N TYR A 150 3.16 -9.78 -13.30
CA TYR A 150 4.08 -8.90 -14.02
C TYR A 150 5.02 -9.68 -14.94
N ARG A 151 4.70 -10.94 -15.25
CA ARG A 151 5.54 -11.82 -16.08
C ARG A 151 5.93 -11.19 -17.41
N ASP A 152 4.97 -10.60 -18.12
CA ASP A 152 5.23 -10.00 -19.44
C ASP A 152 6.14 -8.77 -19.32
N SER A 153 5.87 -7.91 -18.34
CA SER A 153 6.72 -6.77 -18.00
C SER A 153 8.13 -7.21 -17.63
N TYR A 154 8.26 -8.30 -16.87
CA TYR A 154 9.54 -8.86 -16.48
C TYR A 154 10.33 -9.45 -17.67
N ILE A 155 9.66 -10.05 -18.66
CA ILE A 155 10.31 -10.51 -19.91
C ILE A 155 10.94 -9.32 -20.64
N ILE A 156 10.19 -8.22 -20.81
CA ILE A 156 10.68 -7.00 -21.47
C ILE A 156 11.90 -6.42 -20.72
N LEU A 157 11.80 -6.28 -19.41
CA LEU A 157 12.90 -5.77 -18.58
C LEU A 157 14.15 -6.66 -18.67
N ARG A 158 13.97 -7.99 -18.65
CA ARG A 158 15.06 -8.95 -18.79
C ARG A 158 15.74 -8.80 -20.15
N GLU A 159 14.98 -8.75 -21.23
CA GLU A 159 15.53 -8.58 -22.57
C GLU A 159 16.30 -7.26 -22.72
N MET A 160 15.77 -6.15 -22.17
CA MET A 160 16.48 -4.87 -22.18
C MET A 160 17.78 -4.95 -21.39
N TYR A 161 17.75 -5.53 -20.19
CA TYR A 161 18.96 -5.72 -19.38
C TYR A 161 20.01 -6.57 -20.12
N ASP A 162 19.60 -7.70 -20.70
CA ASP A 162 20.49 -8.58 -21.45
C ASP A 162 21.10 -7.87 -22.67
N LYS A 163 20.36 -7.00 -23.35
CA LYS A 163 20.82 -6.26 -24.54
C LYS A 163 21.76 -5.10 -24.22
N TYR A 164 21.54 -4.38 -23.12
CA TYR A 164 22.20 -3.09 -22.88
C TYR A 164 23.09 -3.04 -21.64
N CYS A 165 22.92 -3.97 -20.70
CA CYS A 165 23.60 -3.91 -19.40
C CYS A 165 24.51 -5.09 -19.12
N LYS A 166 24.26 -6.25 -19.74
CA LYS A 166 24.99 -7.49 -19.44
C LYS A 166 26.48 -7.45 -19.80
N ASP A 167 26.82 -6.70 -20.85
CA ASP A 167 28.18 -6.57 -21.38
C ASP A 167 28.84 -5.24 -20.98
N LEU A 168 28.29 -4.54 -19.96
CA LEU A 168 28.98 -3.39 -19.37
C LEU A 168 30.17 -3.89 -18.54
N PRO A 169 31.40 -3.38 -18.79
CA PRO A 169 32.61 -3.83 -18.10
C PRO A 169 32.64 -3.51 -16.61
#